data_AF-A0A840NDH8-F1
#
_entry.id   AF-A0A840NDH8-F1
#
_cell.length_a   1.000
_cell.length_b   1.000
_cell.length_c   1.000
_cell.angle_alpha   90.00
_cell.angle_beta   90.00
_cell.angle_gamma   90.00
#
_symmetry.space_group_name_H-M   'P 1'
#
loop_
_entity.id
_entity.type
_entity.pdbx_description
1 polymer ?
#
loop_
_entity_poly.entity_id
_entity_poly.type
_entity_poly.pdbx_seq_one_letter_code
_entity_poly.pdbx_strand_id
1 'polypeptide(L)'
;MMWPFRASRDRGQGQTRRVDKLGAKIAESKRLRPLSLDPDLIAVAMERTRRRTVAGLWFFLALGLSFTTTGVQAFLAGDAETNDPVWWAAWTVEPMFAGLLILLLNFEAVILAHGVEPDHHWWTRIKRVLLGTTLFMNVVPQLDPDRFQLGSLAVHLIIPIIVYGLAEVIPVIQARSRQVVMQGYADAAHQDNTGDHGKPTAQAAPASMPAESAQPESASSEPREPAPPQPATPTPVQAVRRGPKLPPPMAKAVADAYADASAAGRAFTAADVQRVASVPDGMAEQIATSYTPANGHTVKV
;
A
#
# COMPACT_ATOMS: atom_id res chain seq x y z
N MET A 1 -74.80 3.99 14.57
CA MET A 1 -73.35 4.04 14.85
C MET A 1 -72.66 3.30 13.69
N MET A 2 -72.25 4.03 12.65
CA MET A 2 -71.84 3.47 11.36
C MET A 2 -70.33 3.62 11.23
N TRP A 3 -69.60 2.50 11.22
CA TRP A 3 -68.15 2.46 11.11
C TRP A 3 -67.74 2.71 9.65
N PRO A 4 -66.82 3.64 9.35
CA PRO A 4 -66.39 3.83 7.97
C PRO A 4 -65.43 2.70 7.58
N PHE A 5 -65.82 1.90 6.60
CA PHE A 5 -64.92 1.00 5.89
C PHE A 5 -63.79 1.84 5.26
N ARG A 6 -62.55 1.61 5.68
CA ARG A 6 -61.37 2.17 5.02
C ARG A 6 -61.37 1.71 3.56
N ALA A 7 -61.50 2.66 2.65
CA ALA A 7 -61.29 2.46 1.23
C ALA A 7 -59.91 1.83 0.99
N SER A 8 -59.90 0.57 0.56
CA SER A 8 -58.74 -0.08 -0.03
C SER A 8 -58.42 0.66 -1.32
N ARG A 9 -57.40 1.53 -1.28
CA ARG A 9 -56.88 2.20 -2.48
C ARG A 9 -56.55 1.15 -3.54
N ASP A 10 -57.11 1.41 -4.71
CA ASP A 10 -56.89 0.72 -5.97
C ASP A 10 -55.37 0.61 -6.21
N ARG A 11 -54.82 -0.58 -5.97
CA ARG A 11 -53.43 -0.89 -6.29
C ARG A 11 -53.41 -1.44 -7.71
N GLY A 12 -52.89 -0.63 -8.63
CA GLY A 12 -52.79 -0.96 -10.04
C GLY A 12 -52.21 -2.35 -10.27
N GLN A 13 -52.69 -3.01 -11.32
CA GLN A 13 -52.29 -4.36 -11.73
C GLN A 13 -50.75 -4.51 -11.69
N GLY A 14 -50.26 -5.37 -10.79
CA GLY A 14 -48.83 -5.64 -10.60
C GLY A 14 -48.23 -5.22 -9.25
N GLN A 15 -48.89 -4.36 -8.46
CA GLN A 15 -48.41 -3.98 -7.12
C GLN A 15 -48.78 -5.00 -6.03
N THR A 16 -48.05 -6.11 -6.00
CA THR A 16 -48.12 -7.02 -4.86
C THR A 16 -47.39 -6.42 -3.65
N ARG A 17 -47.77 -6.80 -2.43
CA ARG A 17 -47.03 -6.43 -1.20
C ARG A 17 -45.53 -6.74 -1.27
N ARG A 18 -45.14 -7.75 -2.08
CA ARG A 18 -43.74 -8.09 -2.34
C ARG A 18 -43.03 -7.00 -3.16
N VAL A 19 -43.69 -6.43 -4.17
CA VAL A 19 -43.16 -5.33 -4.99
C VAL A 19 -43.02 -4.06 -4.15
N ASP A 20 -44.01 -3.72 -3.32
CA ASP A 20 -43.93 -2.56 -2.41
C ASP A 20 -42.73 -2.72 -1.44
N LYS A 21 -42.57 -3.91 -0.85
CA LYS A 21 -41.46 -4.22 0.06
C LYS A 21 -40.10 -4.19 -0.64
N LEU A 22 -40.02 -4.65 -1.89
CA LEU A 22 -38.80 -4.63 -2.68
C LEU A 22 -38.44 -3.19 -3.11
N GLY A 23 -39.43 -2.39 -3.50
CA GLY A 23 -39.26 -0.97 -3.80
C GLY A 23 -38.74 -0.17 -2.60
N ALA A 24 -39.27 -0.45 -1.40
CA ALA A 24 -38.76 0.13 -0.16
C ALA A 24 -37.30 -0.24 0.10
N LYS A 25 -36.93 -1.52 -0.07
CA LYS A 25 -35.53 -1.99 0.07
C LYS A 25 -34.59 -1.36 -0.96
N ILE A 26 -35.04 -1.17 -2.20
CA ILE A 26 -34.25 -0.52 -3.26
C ILE A 26 -34.05 0.97 -2.91
N ALA A 27 -35.10 1.65 -2.43
CA ALA A 27 -35.00 3.05 -2.02
C ALA A 27 -34.06 3.23 -0.82
N GLU A 28 -34.13 2.33 0.16
CA GLU A 28 -33.20 2.27 1.29
C GLU A 28 -31.76 2.01 0.82
N SER A 29 -31.55 1.04 -0.07
CA SER A 29 -30.22 0.74 -0.64
C SER A 29 -29.63 1.92 -1.43
N LYS A 30 -30.48 2.68 -2.15
CA LYS A 30 -30.07 3.91 -2.85
C LYS A 30 -29.65 5.03 -1.89
N ARG A 31 -30.29 5.12 -0.71
CA ARG A 31 -29.91 6.07 0.35
C ARG A 31 -28.66 5.65 1.11
N LEU A 32 -28.43 4.34 1.23
CA LEU A 32 -27.23 3.78 1.86
C LEU A 32 -26.01 3.79 0.94
N ARG A 33 -26.19 3.73 -0.39
CA ARG A 33 -25.11 3.80 -1.38
C ARG A 33 -24.16 4.99 -1.18
N PRO A 34 -24.61 6.24 -1.03
CA PRO A 34 -23.70 7.37 -0.80
C PRO A 34 -22.97 7.26 0.54
N LEU A 35 -23.59 6.67 1.58
CA LEU A 35 -22.90 6.39 2.85
C LEU A 35 -21.90 5.23 2.74
N SER A 36 -22.17 4.20 1.92
CA SER A 36 -21.23 3.08 1.73
C SER A 36 -20.11 3.41 0.73
N LEU A 37 -20.29 4.43 -0.08
CA LEU A 37 -19.32 4.96 -1.04
C LEU A 37 -18.45 6.07 -0.44
N ASP A 38 -18.60 6.35 0.86
CA ASP A 38 -17.70 7.24 1.57
C ASP A 38 -16.26 6.71 1.43
N PRO A 39 -15.35 7.48 0.78
CA PRO A 39 -13.98 7.04 0.53
C PRO A 39 -13.24 6.69 1.82
N ASP A 40 -13.58 7.32 2.94
CA ASP A 40 -12.95 7.04 4.24
C ASP A 40 -13.39 5.69 4.80
N LEU A 41 -14.66 5.32 4.63
CA LEU A 41 -15.16 4.01 5.05
C LEU A 41 -14.58 2.88 4.19
N ILE A 42 -14.42 3.12 2.88
CA ILE A 42 -13.74 2.17 1.97
C ILE A 42 -12.27 2.03 2.38
N ALA A 43 -11.58 3.14 2.65
CA ALA A 43 -10.18 3.13 3.09
C ALA A 43 -10.00 2.33 4.40
N VAL A 44 -10.88 2.53 5.39
CA VAL A 44 -10.85 1.80 6.67
C VAL A 44 -11.14 0.31 6.47
N ALA A 45 -12.14 -0.04 5.66
CA ALA A 45 -12.48 -1.44 5.37
C ALA A 45 -11.34 -2.16 4.63
N MET A 46 -10.72 -1.49 3.66
CA MET A 46 -9.56 -2.00 2.94
C MET A 46 -8.36 -2.19 3.86
N GLU A 47 -8.05 -1.21 4.72
CA GLU A 47 -6.94 -1.30 5.67
C GLU A 47 -7.15 -2.44 6.69
N ARG A 48 -8.38 -2.63 7.20
CA ARG A 48 -8.69 -3.75 8.11
C ARG A 48 -8.54 -5.11 7.43
N THR A 49 -9.01 -5.23 6.18
CA THR A 49 -8.89 -6.46 5.40
C THR A 49 -7.42 -6.76 5.11
N ARG A 50 -6.67 -5.75 4.64
CA ARG A 50 -5.23 -5.82 4.41
C ARG A 50 -4.47 -6.27 5.66
N ARG A 51 -4.73 -5.67 6.83
CA ARG A 51 -4.09 -6.08 8.08
C ARG A 51 -4.35 -7.55 8.43
N ARG A 52 -5.59 -8.01 8.28
CA ARG A 52 -5.95 -9.42 8.52
C ARG A 52 -5.25 -10.37 7.54
N THR A 53 -5.28 -10.05 6.25
CA THR A 53 -4.62 -10.85 5.21
C THR A 53 -3.12 -10.92 5.43
N VAL A 54 -2.47 -9.78 5.69
CA VAL A 54 -1.03 -9.72 5.96
C VAL A 54 -0.66 -10.48 7.24
N ALA A 55 -1.45 -10.34 8.31
CA ALA A 55 -1.23 -11.11 9.54
C ALA A 55 -1.37 -12.62 9.31
N GLY A 56 -2.36 -13.05 8.53
CA GLY A 56 -2.53 -14.46 8.15
C GLY A 56 -1.35 -14.99 7.33
N LEU A 57 -0.86 -14.22 6.35
CA LEU A 57 0.31 -14.60 5.56
C LEU A 57 1.57 -14.72 6.44
N TRP A 58 1.80 -13.78 7.36
CA TRP A 58 2.91 -13.86 8.31
C TRP A 58 2.79 -15.06 9.25
N PHE A 59 1.58 -15.40 9.68
CA PHE A 59 1.35 -16.58 10.50
C PHE A 59 1.73 -17.87 9.76
N PHE A 60 1.25 -18.06 8.52
CA PHE A 60 1.61 -19.22 7.71
C PHE A 60 3.08 -19.25 7.31
N LEU A 61 3.68 -18.08 7.04
CA LEU A 61 5.10 -17.96 6.79
C LEU A 61 5.91 -18.43 8.00
N ALA A 62 5.57 -17.96 9.20
CA ALA A 62 6.24 -18.35 10.44
C ALA A 62 6.09 -19.85 10.71
N LEU A 63 4.89 -20.42 10.50
CA LEU A 63 4.64 -21.84 10.67
C LEU A 63 5.47 -22.69 9.70
N GLY A 64 5.51 -22.31 8.42
CA GLY A 64 6.33 -22.98 7.42
C GLY A 64 7.82 -22.84 7.72
N LEU A 65 8.26 -21.68 8.21
CA LEU A 65 9.65 -21.47 8.60
C LEU A 65 10.06 -22.31 9.81
N SER A 66 9.20 -22.47 10.80
CA SER A 66 9.44 -23.39 11.93
C SER A 66 9.61 -24.83 11.46
N PHE A 67 8.83 -25.25 10.46
CA PHE A 67 8.96 -26.58 9.86
C PHE A 67 10.32 -26.75 9.16
N THR A 68 10.69 -25.82 8.27
CA THR A 68 11.98 -25.92 7.55
C THR A 68 13.17 -25.78 8.50
N THR A 69 13.04 -24.96 9.54
CA THR A 69 14.06 -24.81 10.59
C THR A 69 14.28 -26.13 11.33
N THR A 70 13.21 -26.87 11.63
CA THR A 70 13.34 -28.18 12.29
C THR A 70 14.06 -29.18 11.39
N GLY A 71 13.78 -29.19 10.08
CA GLY A 71 14.48 -30.04 9.11
C GLY A 71 15.97 -29.71 9.00
N VAL A 72 16.31 -28.42 8.86
CA VAL A 72 17.70 -27.95 8.82
C VAL A 72 18.42 -28.22 10.14
N GLN A 73 17.74 -28.00 11.27
CA GLN A 73 18.32 -28.24 12.58
C GLN A 73 18.69 -29.71 12.78
N ALA A 74 17.79 -30.63 12.43
CA ALA A 74 18.07 -32.06 12.50
C ALA A 74 19.23 -32.46 11.57
N PHE A 75 19.28 -31.89 10.36
CA PHE A 75 20.37 -32.14 9.41
C PHE A 75 21.74 -31.66 9.91
N LEU A 76 21.81 -30.44 10.47
CA LEU A 76 23.06 -29.84 10.92
C LEU A 76 23.53 -30.35 12.28
N ALA A 77 22.59 -30.66 13.18
CA ALA A 77 22.92 -31.21 14.49
C ALA A 77 23.42 -32.66 14.37
N GLY A 78 22.91 -33.45 13.43
CA GLY A 78 23.32 -34.84 13.25
C GLY A 78 23.15 -35.63 14.55
N ASP A 79 24.24 -36.22 15.04
CA ASP A 79 24.27 -36.99 16.29
C ASP A 79 24.57 -36.12 17.54
N ALA A 80 24.60 -34.79 17.42
CA ALA A 80 24.88 -33.90 18.55
C ALA A 80 23.79 -33.99 19.63
N GLU A 81 24.22 -34.10 20.89
CA GLU A 81 23.33 -34.11 22.04
C GLU A 81 22.79 -32.70 22.35
N THR A 82 21.65 -32.62 23.06
CA THR A 82 21.01 -31.34 23.43
C THR A 82 21.88 -30.42 24.31
N ASN A 83 22.92 -30.97 24.95
CA ASN A 83 23.89 -30.21 25.74
C ASN A 83 25.03 -29.62 24.89
N ASP A 84 25.14 -30.00 23.62
CA ASP A 84 26.17 -29.49 22.71
C ASP A 84 25.77 -28.10 22.19
N PRO A 85 26.67 -27.09 22.26
CA PRO A 85 26.48 -25.81 21.60
C PRO A 85 26.10 -25.91 20.12
N VAL A 86 26.56 -26.93 19.39
CA VAL A 86 26.23 -27.15 17.97
C VAL A 86 24.74 -27.41 17.78
N TRP A 87 24.11 -28.17 18.68
CA TRP A 87 22.68 -28.46 18.62
C TRP A 87 21.83 -27.19 18.67
N TRP A 88 22.23 -26.24 19.54
CA TRP A 88 21.60 -24.93 19.67
C TRP A 88 21.93 -24.00 18.50
N ALA A 89 23.18 -24.00 18.03
CA ALA A 89 23.58 -23.16 16.89
C ALA A 89 22.79 -23.51 15.62
N ALA A 90 22.51 -24.79 15.39
CA ALA A 90 21.75 -25.28 14.24
C ALA A 90 20.34 -24.66 14.13
N TRP A 91 19.69 -24.32 15.25
CA TRP A 91 18.38 -23.63 15.25
C TRP A 91 18.42 -22.23 14.62
N THR A 92 19.59 -21.58 14.58
CA THR A 92 19.71 -20.19 14.11
C THR A 92 20.01 -20.08 12.61
N VAL A 93 20.49 -21.16 12.00
CA VAL A 93 21.01 -21.16 10.63
C VAL A 93 19.90 -20.88 9.62
N GLU A 94 18.78 -21.61 9.71
CA GLU A 94 17.65 -21.41 8.80
C GLU A 94 16.98 -20.03 8.96
N PRO A 95 16.65 -19.55 10.17
CA PRO A 95 16.15 -18.18 10.36
C PRO A 95 17.09 -17.11 9.80
N MET A 96 18.41 -17.33 9.83
CA MET A 96 19.38 -16.42 9.23
C MET A 96 19.26 -16.39 7.70
N PHE A 97 19.22 -17.55 7.04
CA PHE A 97 19.06 -17.63 5.58
C PHE A 97 17.70 -17.08 5.12
N ALA A 98 16.62 -17.47 5.78
CA ALA A 98 15.28 -16.98 5.47
C ALA A 98 15.14 -15.48 5.76
N GLY A 99 15.72 -14.99 6.87
CA GLY A 99 15.74 -13.57 7.19
C GLY A 99 16.47 -12.74 6.14
N LEU A 100 17.63 -13.22 5.66
CA LEU A 100 18.37 -12.58 4.58
C LEU A 100 17.57 -12.59 3.26
N LEU A 101 16.92 -13.71 2.94
CA LEU A 101 16.06 -13.82 1.76
C LEU A 101 14.86 -12.86 1.84
N ILE A 102 14.15 -12.81 2.97
CA ILE A 102 13.02 -11.91 3.19
C ILE A 102 13.47 -10.45 3.09
N LEU A 103 14.64 -10.11 3.66
CA LEU A 103 15.21 -8.76 3.55
C LEU A 103 15.47 -8.38 2.10
N LEU A 104 16.06 -9.30 1.33
CA LEU A 104 16.32 -9.15 -0.09
C LEU A 104 15.00 -8.93 -0.85
N LEU A 105 14.03 -9.84 -0.71
CA LEU A 105 12.71 -9.74 -1.34
C LEU A 105 11.97 -8.44 -0.99
N ASN A 106 12.05 -8.00 0.27
CA ASN A 106 11.46 -6.74 0.71
C ASN A 106 12.11 -5.54 0.01
N PHE A 107 13.43 -5.52 -0.11
CA PHE A 107 14.13 -4.46 -0.84
C PHE A 107 13.74 -4.43 -2.32
N GLU A 108 13.67 -5.58 -3.00
CA GLU A 108 13.20 -5.66 -4.39
C GLU A 108 11.78 -5.14 -4.56
N ALA A 109 10.86 -5.54 -3.67
CA ALA A 109 9.50 -5.02 -3.72
C ALA A 109 9.43 -3.51 -3.50
N VAL A 110 10.30 -2.95 -2.65
CA VAL A 110 10.40 -1.49 -2.46
C VAL A 110 10.93 -0.80 -3.71
N ILE A 111 11.97 -1.34 -4.35
CA ILE A 111 12.52 -0.79 -5.60
C ILE A 111 11.50 -0.84 -6.73
N LEU A 112 10.82 -1.98 -6.90
CA LEU A 112 9.75 -2.17 -7.88
C LEU A 112 8.58 -1.21 -7.63
N ALA A 113 8.25 -0.92 -6.37
CA ALA A 113 7.21 0.04 -6.02
C ALA A 113 7.54 1.48 -6.49
N HIS A 114 8.83 1.79 -6.69
CA HIS A 114 9.31 3.06 -7.25
C HIS A 114 9.50 3.01 -8.78
N GLY A 115 9.10 1.92 -9.44
CA GLY A 115 9.20 1.79 -10.91
C GLY A 115 10.61 1.55 -11.42
N VAL A 116 11.56 1.22 -10.54
CA VAL A 116 12.90 0.82 -10.94
C VAL A 116 12.89 -0.70 -11.05
N GLU A 117 13.31 -1.25 -12.18
CA GLU A 117 13.48 -2.69 -12.31
C GLU A 117 14.84 -3.08 -11.71
N PRO A 118 14.88 -4.05 -10.78
CA PRO A 118 16.12 -4.59 -10.26
C PRO A 118 16.78 -5.51 -11.30
N ASP A 119 17.34 -4.93 -12.37
CA ASP A 119 17.98 -5.66 -13.46
C ASP A 119 19.45 -5.96 -13.15
N HIS A 120 19.70 -6.76 -12.10
CA HIS A 120 21.04 -7.24 -11.81
C HIS A 120 21.07 -8.74 -11.56
N HIS A 121 21.76 -9.48 -12.43
CA HIS A 121 21.89 -10.95 -12.36
C HIS A 121 22.38 -11.51 -10.99
N TRP A 122 23.18 -10.76 -10.24
CA TRP A 122 23.63 -11.15 -8.89
C TRP A 122 22.48 -11.27 -7.91
N TRP A 123 21.45 -10.44 -8.06
CA TRP A 123 20.23 -10.47 -7.26
C TRP A 123 19.54 -11.84 -7.33
N THR A 124 19.23 -12.26 -8.55
CA THR A 124 18.58 -13.54 -8.83
C THR A 124 19.46 -14.72 -8.41
N ARG A 125 20.79 -14.61 -8.57
CA ARG A 125 21.72 -15.63 -8.11
C ARG A 125 21.71 -15.80 -6.59
N ILE A 126 21.77 -14.71 -5.82
CA ILE A 126 21.74 -14.77 -4.35
C ILE A 126 20.42 -15.39 -3.88
N LYS A 127 19.26 -14.98 -4.43
CA LYS A 127 17.96 -15.61 -4.12
C LYS A 127 17.98 -17.12 -4.36
N ARG A 128 18.47 -17.55 -5.52
CA ARG A 128 18.56 -18.96 -5.88
C ARG A 128 19.52 -19.75 -5.00
N VAL A 129 20.65 -19.15 -4.60
CA VAL A 129 21.63 -19.79 -3.70
C VAL A 129 21.06 -19.95 -2.30
N LEU A 130 20.40 -18.92 -1.77
CA LEU A 130 19.74 -18.99 -0.45
C LEU A 130 18.64 -20.06 -0.45
N LEU A 131 17.73 -20.00 -1.42
CA LEU A 131 16.65 -20.97 -1.57
C LEU A 131 17.20 -22.39 -1.81
N GLY A 132 18.19 -22.51 -2.70
CA GLY A 132 18.81 -23.78 -3.04
C GLY A 132 19.49 -24.44 -1.84
N THR A 133 20.14 -23.65 -0.99
CA THR A 133 20.79 -24.12 0.24
C THR A 133 19.77 -24.68 1.23
N THR A 134 18.72 -23.90 1.55
CA THR A 134 17.64 -24.34 2.44
C THR A 134 16.93 -25.58 1.89
N LEU A 135 16.66 -25.61 0.58
CA LEU A 135 16.00 -26.73 -0.06
C LEU A 135 16.87 -27.99 -0.01
N PHE A 136 18.15 -27.85 -0.32
CA PHE A 136 19.12 -28.94 -0.24
C PHE A 136 19.14 -29.56 1.16
N MET A 137 19.25 -28.73 2.20
CA MET A 137 19.28 -29.20 3.59
C MET A 137 17.98 -29.91 4.02
N ASN A 138 16.83 -29.51 3.47
CA ASN A 138 15.56 -30.17 3.76
C ASN A 138 15.33 -31.46 2.95
N VAL A 139 15.80 -31.50 1.70
CA VAL A 139 15.49 -32.57 0.74
C VAL A 139 16.50 -33.72 0.81
N VAL A 140 17.80 -33.42 0.92
CA VAL A 140 18.86 -34.45 0.90
C VAL A 140 18.69 -35.51 1.98
N PRO A 141 18.35 -35.18 3.25
CA PRO A 141 18.11 -36.20 4.27
C PRO A 141 16.99 -37.17 3.91
N GLN A 142 16.04 -36.76 3.06
CA GLN A 142 14.91 -37.58 2.65
C GLN A 142 15.25 -38.54 1.50
N LEU A 143 16.44 -38.44 0.93
CA LEU A 143 16.94 -39.31 -0.14
C LEU A 143 17.70 -40.53 0.40
N ASP A 144 17.79 -40.68 1.73
CA ASP A 144 18.39 -41.85 2.37
C ASP A 144 17.63 -43.13 1.94
N PRO A 145 18.29 -44.08 1.23
CA PRO A 145 17.65 -45.30 0.75
C PRO A 145 17.00 -46.13 1.85
N ASP A 146 17.55 -46.10 3.07
CA ASP A 146 17.09 -46.93 4.18
C ASP A 146 15.81 -46.38 4.83
N ARG A 147 15.51 -45.10 4.62
CA ARG A 147 14.38 -44.38 5.23
C ARG A 147 13.47 -43.72 4.20
N PHE A 148 13.66 -44.03 2.92
CA PHE A 148 13.01 -43.33 1.83
C PHE A 148 11.48 -43.43 1.90
N GLN A 149 10.83 -42.28 2.01
CA GLN A 149 9.38 -42.16 1.97
C GLN A 149 9.00 -41.02 1.02
N LEU A 150 8.33 -41.37 -0.08
CA LEU A 150 7.93 -40.41 -1.10
C LEU A 150 7.07 -39.26 -0.53
N GLY A 151 6.21 -39.55 0.45
CA GLY A 151 5.41 -38.54 1.14
C GLY A 151 6.25 -37.57 1.95
N SER A 152 7.24 -38.06 2.72
CA SER A 152 8.15 -37.20 3.48
C SER A 152 8.97 -36.30 2.57
N LEU A 153 9.52 -36.87 1.49
CA LEU A 153 10.25 -36.13 0.46
C LEU A 153 9.38 -35.02 -0.15
N ALA A 154 8.14 -35.34 -0.54
CA ALA A 154 7.23 -34.37 -1.13
C ALA A 154 6.94 -33.20 -0.17
N VAL A 155 6.71 -33.49 1.11
CA VAL A 155 6.44 -32.46 2.12
C VAL A 155 7.66 -31.54 2.32
N HIS A 156 8.86 -32.10 2.46
CA HIS A 156 10.11 -31.34 2.65
C HIS A 156 10.56 -30.59 1.38
N LEU A 157 10.03 -30.93 0.21
CA LEU A 157 10.22 -30.18 -1.03
C LEU A 157 9.20 -29.04 -1.17
N ILE A 158 7.92 -29.33 -0.93
CA ILE A 158 6.80 -28.40 -1.20
C ILE A 158 6.77 -27.27 -0.18
N ILE A 159 7.01 -27.55 1.11
CA ILE A 159 6.92 -26.53 2.16
C ILE A 159 7.91 -25.37 1.92
N PRO A 160 9.23 -25.61 1.70
CA PRO A 160 10.16 -24.52 1.39
C PRO A 160 9.76 -23.68 0.18
N ILE A 161 9.24 -24.31 -0.88
CA ILE A 161 8.77 -23.61 -2.08
C ILE A 161 7.59 -22.70 -1.75
N ILE A 162 6.62 -23.18 -0.98
CA ILE A 162 5.47 -22.37 -0.54
C ILE A 162 5.92 -21.22 0.36
N VAL A 163 6.82 -21.49 1.32
CA VAL A 163 7.39 -20.46 2.22
C VAL A 163 8.08 -19.37 1.42
N TYR A 164 8.90 -19.74 0.43
CA TYR A 164 9.52 -18.80 -0.49
C TYR A 164 8.47 -17.96 -1.24
N GLY A 165 7.46 -18.61 -1.82
CA GLY A 165 6.39 -17.91 -2.53
C GLY A 165 5.60 -16.94 -1.63
N LEU A 166 5.33 -17.33 -0.38
CA LEU A 166 4.70 -16.46 0.61
C LEU A 166 5.57 -15.25 0.95
N ALA A 167 6.87 -15.47 1.16
CA ALA A 167 7.84 -14.40 1.44
C ALA A 167 7.94 -13.40 0.29
N GLU A 168 7.84 -13.85 -0.96
CA GLU A 168 7.87 -12.98 -2.15
C GLU A 168 6.57 -12.19 -2.34
N VAL A 169 5.42 -12.81 -2.03
CA VAL A 169 4.11 -12.21 -2.24
C VAL A 169 3.75 -11.17 -1.17
N ILE A 170 4.17 -11.35 0.09
CA ILE A 170 3.81 -10.42 1.19
C ILE A 170 4.22 -8.96 0.88
N PRO A 171 5.47 -8.65 0.52
CA PRO A 171 5.89 -7.28 0.20
C PRO A 171 5.15 -6.71 -1.02
N VAL A 172 4.91 -7.54 -2.04
CA VAL A 172 4.20 -7.15 -3.26
C VAL A 172 2.76 -6.75 -2.94
N ILE A 173 2.03 -7.55 -2.16
CA ILE A 173 0.67 -7.22 -1.73
C ILE A 173 0.68 -5.90 -0.95
N GLN A 174 1.65 -5.69 -0.06
CA GLN A 174 1.75 -4.44 0.69
C GLN A 174 1.99 -3.23 -0.21
N ALA A 175 2.88 -3.34 -1.20
CA ALA A 175 3.17 -2.29 -2.16
C ALA A 175 1.95 -1.96 -3.03
N ARG A 176 1.30 -2.98 -3.62
CA ARG A 176 0.10 -2.82 -4.45
C ARG A 176 -1.08 -2.24 -3.66
N SER A 177 -1.29 -2.70 -2.42
CA SER A 177 -2.36 -2.15 -1.58
C SER A 177 -2.15 -0.65 -1.31
N ARG A 178 -0.91 -0.21 -1.09
CA ARG A 178 -0.59 1.22 -0.91
C ARG A 178 -0.84 2.01 -2.20
N GLN A 179 -0.46 1.46 -3.36
CA GLN A 179 -0.70 2.10 -4.66
C GLN A 179 -2.20 2.32 -4.91
N VAL A 180 -3.04 1.31 -4.67
CA VAL A 180 -4.50 1.43 -4.86
C VAL A 180 -5.11 2.50 -3.95
N VAL A 181 -4.68 2.56 -2.68
CA VAL A 181 -5.17 3.59 -1.74
C VAL A 181 -4.76 4.99 -2.21
N MET A 182 -3.51 5.17 -2.66
CA MET A 182 -3.05 6.47 -3.18
C MET A 182 -3.78 6.88 -4.46
N GLN A 183 -4.08 5.94 -5.36
CA GLN A 183 -4.89 6.18 -6.55
C GLN A 183 -6.30 6.61 -6.18
N GLY A 184 -6.95 5.93 -5.24
CA GLY A 184 -8.28 6.31 -4.76
C GLY A 184 -8.36 7.73 -4.19
N TYR A 185 -7.33 8.15 -3.45
CA TYR A 185 -7.24 9.54 -2.96
C TYR A 185 -7.00 10.55 -4.08
N ALA A 186 -6.17 10.23 -5.07
CA ALA A 186 -5.95 11.09 -6.22
C ALA A 186 -7.24 11.27 -7.05
N ASP A 187 -7.96 10.17 -7.30
CA ASP A 187 -9.24 10.20 -8.02
C ASP A 187 -10.30 11.03 -7.30
N ALA A 188 -10.40 10.90 -5.97
CA ALA A 188 -11.30 11.71 -5.15
C ALA A 188 -10.91 13.20 -5.17
N ALA A 189 -9.62 13.52 -5.06
CA ALA A 189 -9.13 14.90 -5.15
C ALA A 189 -9.35 15.53 -6.54
N HIS A 190 -9.32 14.74 -7.61
CA HIS A 190 -9.68 15.19 -8.94
C HIS A 190 -11.18 15.48 -9.05
N GLN A 191 -12.05 14.63 -8.49
CA GLN A 191 -13.51 14.86 -8.48
C GLN A 191 -13.89 16.14 -7.72
N ASP A 192 -13.28 16.39 -6.56
CA ASP A 192 -13.51 17.61 -5.77
C ASP A 192 -13.02 18.89 -6.49
N ASN A 193 -11.89 18.82 -7.20
CA ASN A 193 -11.37 19.96 -7.96
C ASN A 193 -12.11 20.21 -9.27
N THR A 194 -12.71 19.19 -9.89
CA THR A 194 -13.50 19.38 -11.12
C THR A 194 -14.84 20.08 -10.89
N GLY A 195 -15.24 20.32 -9.64
CA GLY A 195 -16.39 21.19 -9.33
C GLY A 195 -17.70 20.76 -9.98
N ASP A 196 -17.81 19.52 -10.45
CA ASP A 196 -19.06 19.00 -10.98
C ASP A 196 -19.92 18.54 -9.79
N HIS A 197 -20.46 19.51 -9.09
CA HIS A 197 -21.77 19.35 -8.45
C HIS A 197 -22.80 19.15 -9.56
N GLY A 198 -22.73 17.96 -10.17
CA GLY A 198 -23.65 17.48 -11.17
C GLY A 198 -25.04 17.44 -10.56
N LYS A 199 -25.83 18.45 -10.95
CA LYS A 199 -27.27 18.32 -11.17
C LYS A 199 -27.53 16.90 -11.70
N PRO A 200 -28.46 16.10 -11.13
CA PRO A 200 -28.59 14.69 -11.46
C PRO A 200 -28.80 14.52 -12.97
N THR A 201 -27.77 14.03 -13.65
CA THR A 201 -27.81 13.78 -15.09
C THR A 201 -28.76 12.61 -15.31
N ALA A 202 -29.94 12.94 -15.83
CA ALA A 202 -30.90 11.97 -16.30
C ALA A 202 -30.22 11.10 -17.37
N GLN A 203 -30.21 9.82 -17.07
CA GLN A 203 -29.91 8.70 -17.94
C GLN A 203 -30.54 8.87 -19.33
N ALA A 204 -29.70 8.92 -20.36
CA ALA A 204 -30.10 8.66 -21.73
C ALA A 204 -29.07 7.71 -22.37
N ALA A 205 -29.54 6.52 -22.72
CA ALA A 205 -28.94 5.63 -23.68
C ALA A 205 -30.08 5.18 -24.62
N PRO A 206 -29.79 4.62 -25.81
CA PRO A 206 -28.77 4.99 -26.79
C PRO A 206 -29.43 5.26 -28.17
N ALA A 207 -28.82 6.07 -29.03
CA ALA A 207 -29.21 6.14 -30.44
C ALA A 207 -28.02 6.51 -31.35
N SER A 208 -27.58 5.50 -32.10
CA SER A 208 -27.27 5.55 -33.54
C SER A 208 -26.20 6.52 -34.06
N MET A 209 -25.05 5.94 -34.45
CA MET A 209 -24.33 6.31 -35.68
C MET A 209 -25.18 5.92 -36.91
N PRO A 210 -24.99 6.48 -38.14
CA PRO A 210 -23.67 6.75 -38.77
C PRO A 210 -23.54 7.99 -39.70
N ALA A 211 -22.27 8.23 -40.10
CA ALA A 211 -21.81 8.93 -41.33
C ALA A 211 -22.08 10.45 -41.39
N GLU A 212 -21.26 11.35 -41.95
CA GLU A 212 -20.04 11.29 -42.76
C GLU A 212 -19.58 12.76 -43.01
N SER A 213 -18.27 12.94 -43.21
CA SER A 213 -17.56 14.03 -43.92
C SER A 213 -17.68 15.50 -43.47
N ALA A 214 -16.57 16.02 -42.92
CA ALA A 214 -15.89 17.22 -43.44
C ALA A 214 -14.43 17.28 -42.93
N GLN A 215 -13.50 17.26 -43.88
CA GLN A 215 -12.05 17.48 -43.83
C GLN A 215 -11.74 19.00 -43.79
N PRO A 216 -10.47 19.50 -43.84
CA PRO A 216 -9.23 19.20 -43.11
C PRO A 216 -8.61 20.49 -42.48
N GLU A 217 -7.69 20.36 -41.51
CA GLU A 217 -6.50 21.25 -41.47
C GLU A 217 -5.34 20.60 -40.69
N SER A 218 -4.49 19.90 -41.44
CA SER A 218 -3.04 19.80 -41.17
C SER A 218 -2.39 21.06 -41.79
N ALA A 219 -1.21 21.56 -41.46
CA ALA A 219 0.00 21.05 -40.86
C ALA A 219 0.83 22.32 -40.50
N SER A 220 1.45 22.37 -39.34
CA SER A 220 2.88 22.08 -39.17
C SER A 220 3.80 23.22 -39.62
N SER A 221 4.32 23.91 -38.62
CA SER A 221 5.50 24.76 -38.67
C SER A 221 6.76 23.91 -38.58
N GLU A 222 7.74 24.15 -39.43
CA GLU A 222 9.15 23.80 -39.25
C GLU A 222 9.96 24.85 -40.04
N PRO A 223 11.29 24.95 -39.93
CA PRO A 223 12.23 24.40 -38.93
C PRO A 223 13.20 25.46 -38.37
N ARG A 224 13.74 25.21 -37.16
CA ARG A 224 14.96 25.90 -36.72
C ARG A 224 15.83 25.00 -35.83
N GLU A 225 16.97 24.62 -36.39
CA GLU A 225 18.20 24.21 -35.70
C GLU A 225 19.37 24.91 -36.44
N PRO A 226 20.61 24.99 -35.92
CA PRO A 226 21.14 24.61 -34.60
C PRO A 226 22.10 25.65 -33.98
N ALA A 227 22.45 25.48 -32.69
CA ALA A 227 23.85 25.40 -32.19
C ALA A 227 23.93 25.59 -30.64
N PRO A 228 24.91 24.95 -29.97
CA PRO A 228 24.88 24.60 -28.54
C PRO A 228 25.63 25.60 -27.64
N PRO A 229 25.44 25.52 -26.30
CA PRO A 229 26.64 25.32 -25.47
C PRO A 229 26.45 24.41 -24.24
N GLN A 230 27.45 23.53 -24.09
CA GLN A 230 28.19 23.08 -22.90
C GLN A 230 27.50 22.59 -21.60
N PRO A 231 28.08 21.56 -20.95
CA PRO A 231 27.48 20.89 -19.80
C PRO A 231 27.76 21.64 -18.50
N ALA A 232 26.69 22.05 -17.80
CA ALA A 232 26.76 22.43 -16.40
C ALA A 232 26.60 21.19 -15.52
N THR A 233 27.59 20.94 -14.67
CA THR A 233 27.55 19.99 -13.55
C THR A 233 26.33 20.22 -12.65
N PRO A 234 25.51 19.21 -12.34
CA PRO A 234 24.45 19.36 -11.35
C PRO A 234 24.99 19.23 -9.92
N THR A 235 24.85 20.32 -9.18
CA THR A 235 24.93 20.39 -7.72
C THR A 235 23.88 19.45 -7.09
N PRO A 236 24.17 18.74 -5.98
CA PRO A 236 23.23 17.78 -5.41
C PRO A 236 22.01 18.50 -4.82
N VAL A 237 20.83 18.09 -5.27
CA VAL A 237 19.52 18.53 -4.75
C VAL A 237 19.39 18.00 -3.31
N GLN A 238 19.43 18.90 -2.31
CA GLN A 238 19.19 18.53 -0.92
C GLN A 238 17.74 18.06 -0.74
N ALA A 239 17.57 16.83 -0.28
CA ALA A 239 16.29 16.21 -0.01
C ALA A 239 15.49 17.02 1.03
N VAL A 240 14.21 17.26 0.71
CA VAL A 240 13.20 17.86 1.60
C VAL A 240 13.08 16.99 2.85
N ARG A 241 13.60 17.47 3.98
CA ARG A 241 13.50 16.79 5.28
C ARG A 241 12.08 16.95 5.82
N ARG A 242 11.29 15.88 5.84
CA ARG A 242 10.00 15.84 6.55
C ARG A 242 10.26 16.04 8.06
N GLY A 243 9.69 17.11 8.61
CA GLY A 243 9.81 17.44 10.03
C GLY A 243 9.17 16.40 10.98
N PRO A 244 9.50 16.46 12.28
CA PRO A 244 8.98 15.54 13.28
C PRO A 244 7.45 15.62 13.42
N LYS A 245 6.80 14.46 13.64
CA LYS A 245 5.34 14.34 13.80
C LYS A 245 4.90 14.92 15.15
N LEU A 246 4.29 16.11 15.13
CA LEU A 246 3.64 16.71 16.28
C LEU A 246 2.23 16.11 16.50
N PRO A 247 1.74 16.02 17.76
CA PRO A 247 0.34 15.71 18.05
C PRO A 247 -0.62 16.74 17.39
N PRO A 248 -1.83 16.33 16.96
CA PRO A 248 -2.78 17.19 16.24
C PRO A 248 -3.08 18.56 16.87
N PRO A 249 -3.29 18.70 18.21
CA PRO A 249 -3.58 20.01 18.79
C PRO A 249 -2.36 20.95 18.75
N MET A 250 -1.15 20.41 18.86
CA MET A 250 0.09 21.20 18.81
C MET A 250 0.40 21.63 17.37
N ALA A 251 0.15 20.76 16.39
CA ALA A 251 0.32 21.09 14.98
C ALA A 251 -0.57 22.28 14.55
N LYS A 252 -1.83 22.29 15.02
CA LYS A 252 -2.75 23.40 14.77
C LYS A 252 -2.26 24.71 15.40
N ALA A 253 -1.86 24.67 16.67
CA ALA A 253 -1.36 25.86 17.37
C ALA A 253 -0.10 26.46 16.71
N VAL A 254 0.80 25.61 16.19
CA VAL A 254 1.99 26.03 15.43
C VAL A 254 1.61 26.64 14.08
N ALA A 255 0.61 26.07 13.38
CA ALA A 255 0.12 26.62 12.11
C ALA A 255 -0.56 27.99 12.28
N ASP A 256 -1.36 28.16 13.35
CA ASP A 256 -1.99 29.43 13.69
C ASP A 256 -0.92 30.50 14.02
N ALA A 257 0.11 30.15 14.79
CA ALA A 257 1.22 31.04 15.10
C ALA A 257 2.04 31.45 13.86
N TYR A 258 2.17 30.55 12.88
CA TYR A 258 2.79 30.85 11.59
C TYR A 258 1.93 31.84 10.78
N ALA A 259 0.62 31.64 10.72
CA ALA A 259 -0.30 32.55 10.04
C ALA A 259 -0.24 33.97 10.64
N ASP A 260 -0.21 34.07 11.98
CA ASP A 260 -0.06 35.35 12.68
C ASP A 260 1.27 36.05 12.37
N ALA A 261 2.37 35.28 12.32
CA ALA A 261 3.68 35.79 11.95
C ALA A 261 3.70 36.31 10.50
N SER A 262 3.14 35.54 9.58
CA SER A 262 3.05 35.92 8.17
C SER A 262 2.16 37.15 7.96
N ALA A 263 1.04 37.26 8.67
CA ALA A 263 0.14 38.42 8.61
C ALA A 263 0.82 39.70 9.13
N ALA A 264 1.70 39.56 10.13
CA ALA A 264 2.50 40.66 10.65
C ALA A 264 3.76 40.97 9.81
N GLY A 265 4.00 40.25 8.70
CA GLY A 265 5.17 40.44 7.84
C GLY A 265 6.52 40.12 8.50
N ARG A 266 6.49 39.33 9.59
CA ARG A 266 7.69 38.93 10.35
C ARG A 266 8.08 37.49 10.03
N ALA A 267 9.37 37.19 10.15
CA ALA A 267 9.85 35.81 10.03
C ALA A 267 9.32 34.93 11.18
N PHE A 268 8.98 33.68 10.87
CA PHE A 268 8.58 32.69 11.85
C PHE A 268 9.81 32.03 12.47
N THR A 269 9.89 32.02 13.81
CA THR A 269 11.11 31.61 14.54
C THR A 269 10.86 30.46 15.52
N ALA A 270 11.92 29.83 16.01
CA ALA A 270 11.83 28.80 17.05
C ALA A 270 11.12 29.31 18.32
N ALA A 271 11.29 30.59 18.66
CA ALA A 271 10.62 31.22 19.79
C ALA A 271 9.09 31.31 19.61
N ASP A 272 8.59 31.33 18.37
CA ASP A 272 7.15 31.28 18.09
C ASP A 272 6.58 29.88 18.30
N VAL A 273 7.32 28.85 17.88
CA VAL A 273 6.97 27.45 18.11
C VAL A 273 6.91 27.16 19.61
N GLN A 274 7.92 27.59 20.37
CA GLN A 274 8.00 27.34 21.81
C GLN A 274 6.91 28.05 22.63
N ARG A 275 6.40 29.18 22.13
CA ARG A 275 5.32 29.93 22.78
C ARG A 275 3.99 29.16 22.77
N VAL A 276 3.77 28.35 21.74
CA VAL A 276 2.51 27.62 21.51
C VAL A 276 2.64 26.12 21.74
N ALA A 277 3.86 25.60 21.80
CA ALA A 277 4.16 24.19 22.00
C ALA A 277 5.39 24.03 22.91
N SER A 278 5.23 23.36 24.05
CA SER A 278 6.35 23.01 24.94
C SER A 278 7.22 21.92 24.31
N VAL A 279 8.14 22.31 23.44
CA VAL A 279 9.10 21.42 22.75
C VAL A 279 10.55 21.86 23.01
N PRO A 280 11.52 20.93 23.05
CA PRO A 280 12.94 21.26 23.20
C PRO A 280 13.48 22.14 22.07
N ASP A 281 14.50 22.96 22.35
CA ASP A 281 15.07 23.96 21.43
C ASP A 281 15.39 23.41 20.03
N GLY A 282 16.09 22.28 19.96
CA GLY A 282 16.46 21.67 18.68
C GLY A 282 15.26 21.20 17.84
N MET A 283 14.14 20.84 18.50
CA MET A 283 12.91 20.47 17.79
C MET A 283 12.15 21.72 17.32
N ALA A 284 12.15 22.80 18.10
CA ALA A 284 11.56 24.08 17.73
C ALA A 284 12.22 24.69 16.49
N GLU A 285 13.55 24.65 16.42
CA GLU A 285 14.33 25.12 15.26
C GLU A 285 13.99 24.32 13.99
N GLN A 286 13.90 22.99 14.12
CA GLN A 286 13.57 22.12 13.00
C GLN A 286 12.15 22.39 12.47
N ILE A 287 11.19 22.61 13.38
CA ILE A 287 9.82 22.98 13.02
C ILE A 287 9.81 24.35 12.33
N ALA A 288 10.42 25.39 12.91
CA ALA A 288 10.45 26.72 12.31
C ALA A 288 11.09 26.73 10.90
N THR A 289 12.15 25.95 10.71
CA THR A 289 12.83 25.79 9.41
C THR A 289 11.91 25.14 8.37
N SER A 290 11.05 24.20 8.77
CA SER A 290 10.11 23.54 7.84
C SER A 290 9.00 24.46 7.31
N TYR A 291 8.71 25.56 8.02
CA TYR A 291 7.76 26.60 7.59
C TYR A 291 8.42 27.75 6.83
N THR A 292 9.75 27.77 6.74
CA THR A 292 10.48 28.78 5.97
C THR A 292 10.73 28.24 4.56
N PRO A 293 10.05 28.75 3.52
CA PRO A 293 10.22 28.22 2.16
C PRO A 293 11.59 28.63 1.61
N ALA A 294 12.52 27.67 1.48
CA ALA A 294 13.76 27.90 0.74
C ALA A 294 13.53 27.97 -0.78
N ASN A 295 12.37 27.54 -1.28
CA ASN A 295 11.99 27.62 -2.70
C ASN A 295 10.45 27.56 -2.84
N GLY A 296 9.81 28.73 -2.99
CA GLY A 296 8.57 28.94 -3.78
C GLY A 296 7.28 28.13 -3.52
N HIS A 297 7.25 27.14 -2.63
CA HIS A 297 6.07 26.30 -2.40
C HIS A 297 5.65 26.31 -0.93
N THR A 298 4.51 26.93 -0.64
CA THR A 298 3.85 26.87 0.66
C THR A 298 3.30 25.47 0.91
N VAL A 299 3.79 24.81 1.96
CA VAL A 299 3.21 23.56 2.46
C VAL A 299 1.83 23.87 3.05
N LYS A 300 0.77 23.37 2.42
CA LYS A 300 -0.56 23.34 3.05
C LYS A 300 -0.53 22.25 4.14
N VAL A 301 -0.71 22.67 5.39
CA VAL A 301 -0.96 21.80 6.55
C VAL A 301 -2.41 21.36 6.55
#